data_AF-A0A418N9R9-F1
#
_entry.id   AF-A0A418N9R9-F1
#
_cell.length_a   1.000
_cell.length_b   1.000
_cell.length_c   1.000
_cell.angle_alpha   90.00
_cell.angle_beta   90.00
_cell.angle_gamma   90.00
#
_symmetry.space_group_name_H-M   'P 1'
#
loop_
_entity.id
_entity.type
_entity.pdbx_description
1 polymer ?
#
loop_
_entity_poly.entity_id
_entity_poly.type
_entity_poly.pdbx_seq_one_letter_code
_entity_poly.pdbx_strand_id
1 'polypeptide(L)'
;MNRTYYKLSFVSISASLFLMGCGSTSLVSTPVENIDTVPLKVSELTEAEQKNWGHLDLINDTIPGMSVDKAYKEIIKNKKGKTVVVAVLDSGMDLNHEDLKNVLWTNTDEIPNNGKDDDGNGYVDDIHGYNFLGDSYNEQLEYVRMLRLNIGDASDRAKARLLLDEEYPKALQNKQQYEQIFQVVKGADKAVKEELGKETYTKEELLSIQPKTPQMEQSVAVLTQMFTYGDSIADVLDELQEGITYFTDQVNYNLNKDFDGRTPVGDNPYDITDVPYGNGNPKNQVVTESHGTHVAGIIAAQRNNGVGMNGVANNVEIMSIRAVPNGDEYDKDIAMGIRYAVDNGASIINCSFGKAFSPEAQWVYDAIKYAESKDVLIVHAAGNDGEDLDDPENPNYPNDHRFGNSEFVSNVITVGALTSSYGSEMVATFSNYGHANVDVFAPGDKIYSTMPSNDYEFQGGTSMAAPAVAGVAALIRSYYPSLSAPQVKNIIMQSGLKSKASVIVAGDESKSTTFDKISKSGKMVNAYNALILANNISKGKMTLESNSK
;
A
#
# COMPACT_ATOMS: atom_id res chain seq x y z
N MET A 1 -78.57 51.64 14.22
CA MET A 1 -79.68 52.08 13.34
C MET A 1 -79.17 52.12 11.90
N ASN A 2 -79.94 51.55 10.97
CA ASN A 2 -79.86 51.65 9.49
C ASN A 2 -78.56 51.13 8.81
N ARG A 3 -78.57 49.93 8.22
CA ARG A 3 -78.91 49.63 6.80
C ARG A 3 -78.26 50.59 5.80
N THR A 4 -77.38 50.11 4.92
CA THR A 4 -77.69 49.64 3.54
C THR A 4 -76.39 49.38 2.76
N TYR A 5 -76.38 48.31 1.95
CA TYR A 5 -75.35 47.92 0.97
C TYR A 5 -75.39 48.78 -0.31
N TYR A 6 -74.29 48.86 -1.07
CA TYR A 6 -74.14 48.73 -2.55
C TYR A 6 -72.72 49.19 -2.97
N LYS A 7 -71.84 48.26 -3.36
CA LYS A 7 -71.47 47.79 -4.73
C LYS A 7 -70.34 48.59 -5.43
N LEU A 8 -69.24 47.85 -5.67
CA LEU A 8 -68.36 47.78 -6.87
C LEU A 8 -67.90 49.09 -7.56
N SER A 9 -66.58 49.30 -7.64
CA SER A 9 -65.74 48.91 -8.80
C SER A 9 -64.29 49.42 -8.70
N PHE A 10 -63.35 48.49 -8.96
CA PHE A 10 -61.99 48.60 -9.55
C PHE A 10 -61.30 49.96 -9.68
N VAL A 11 -60.04 50.05 -9.19
CA VAL A 11 -58.84 50.53 -9.93
C VAL A 11 -57.55 50.00 -9.24
N SER A 12 -56.78 49.21 -10.02
CA SER A 12 -55.33 48.87 -10.00
C SER A 12 -54.50 48.90 -8.70
N ILE A 13 -53.99 47.72 -8.30
CA ILE A 13 -52.87 47.54 -7.37
C ILE A 13 -51.57 47.39 -8.17
N SER A 14 -50.61 48.27 -7.90
CA SER A 14 -49.25 48.22 -8.42
C SER A 14 -48.51 46.97 -7.92
N ALA A 15 -48.04 46.15 -8.85
CA ALA A 15 -47.16 45.02 -8.56
C ALA A 15 -45.75 45.56 -8.21
N SER A 16 -45.35 45.36 -6.95
CA SER A 16 -43.97 45.57 -6.50
C SER A 16 -43.20 44.28 -6.75
N LEU A 17 -42.25 44.30 -7.69
CA LEU A 17 -41.30 43.21 -7.90
C LEU A 17 -40.40 43.08 -6.65
N PHE A 18 -40.55 41.99 -5.92
CA PHE A 18 -39.51 41.49 -5.03
C PHE A 18 -38.48 40.73 -5.87
N LEU A 19 -37.33 41.36 -6.11
CA LEU A 19 -36.12 40.67 -6.56
C LEU A 19 -35.59 39.82 -5.40
N MET A 20 -36.01 38.56 -5.32
CA MET A 20 -35.30 37.55 -4.55
C MET A 20 -34.01 37.22 -5.29
N GLY A 21 -32.91 37.80 -4.82
CA GLY A 21 -31.57 37.34 -5.19
C GLY A 21 -31.36 35.93 -4.63
N CYS A 22 -31.37 34.93 -5.51
CA CYS A 22 -30.82 33.60 -5.21
C CYS A 22 -29.31 33.72 -5.05
N GLY A 23 -28.85 34.15 -3.88
CA GLY A 23 -27.46 33.95 -3.46
C GLY A 23 -27.28 32.47 -3.17
N SER A 24 -26.59 31.75 -4.07
CA SER A 24 -26.11 30.41 -3.76
C SER A 24 -25.22 30.48 -2.52
N THR A 25 -25.69 29.98 -1.39
CA THR A 25 -24.84 29.77 -0.21
C THR A 25 -23.76 28.77 -0.62
N SER A 26 -22.53 29.24 -0.81
CA SER A 26 -21.39 28.34 -0.93
C SER A 26 -21.30 27.55 0.38
N LEU A 27 -21.56 26.25 0.35
CA LEU A 27 -21.24 25.36 1.46
C LEU A 27 -19.75 25.55 1.77
N VAL A 28 -19.45 26.08 2.95
CA VAL A 28 -18.08 26.17 3.46
C VAL A 28 -17.77 24.81 4.04
N SER A 29 -16.92 24.03 3.37
CA SER A 29 -16.40 22.77 3.92
C SER A 29 -15.50 23.10 5.10
N THR A 30 -15.82 22.58 6.27
CA THR A 30 -15.05 22.75 7.51
C THR A 30 -14.19 21.51 7.76
N PRO A 31 -12.88 21.66 8.06
CA PRO A 31 -12.05 20.53 8.47
C PRO A 31 -12.61 19.80 9.69
N VAL A 32 -12.32 18.50 9.76
CA VAL A 32 -12.56 17.68 10.94
C VAL A 32 -11.40 17.84 11.91
N GLU A 33 -11.68 18.25 13.16
CA GLU A 33 -10.64 18.54 14.17
C GLU A 33 -10.81 17.77 15.50
N ASN A 34 -12.03 17.37 15.89
CA ASN A 34 -12.27 16.72 17.18
C ASN A 34 -12.82 15.31 17.01
N ILE A 35 -11.95 14.31 17.15
CA ILE A 35 -12.29 12.88 17.04
C ILE A 35 -12.20 12.13 18.38
N ASP A 36 -11.78 12.79 19.47
CA ASP A 36 -11.56 12.14 20.77
C ASP A 36 -12.87 11.68 21.43
N THR A 37 -14.02 12.18 20.97
CA THR A 37 -15.35 11.78 21.45
C THR A 37 -16.02 10.72 20.59
N VAL A 38 -15.35 10.22 19.55
CA VAL A 38 -15.89 9.17 18.67
C VAL A 38 -16.01 7.88 19.49
N PRO A 39 -17.20 7.25 19.56
CA PRO A 39 -17.35 5.98 20.27
C PRO A 39 -16.60 4.87 19.54
N LEU A 40 -16.08 3.91 20.31
CA LEU A 40 -15.48 2.70 19.75
C LEU A 40 -16.56 1.85 19.07
N LYS A 41 -16.27 1.36 17.86
CA LYS A 41 -17.10 0.35 17.21
C LYS A 41 -16.91 -0.98 17.95
N VAL A 42 -18.00 -1.56 18.44
CA VAL A 42 -18.00 -2.84 19.18
C VAL A 42 -18.65 -3.98 18.39
N SER A 43 -19.24 -3.67 17.23
CA SER A 43 -19.79 -4.66 16.31
C SER A 43 -18.74 -5.04 15.27
N GLU A 44 -18.77 -6.29 14.81
CA GLU A 44 -17.99 -6.71 13.65
C GLU A 44 -18.31 -5.85 12.42
N LEU A 45 -17.32 -5.73 11.53
CA LEU A 45 -17.49 -5.08 10.24
C LEU A 45 -18.36 -5.96 9.35
N THR A 46 -19.34 -5.35 8.69
CA THR A 46 -20.02 -5.97 7.54
C THR A 46 -19.03 -6.23 6.40
N GLU A 47 -19.32 -7.19 5.51
CA GLU A 47 -18.45 -7.48 4.35
C GLU A 47 -18.17 -6.24 3.49
N ALA A 48 -19.18 -5.37 3.31
CA ALA A 48 -19.03 -4.11 2.58
C ALA A 48 -18.12 -3.11 3.31
N GLU A 49 -18.20 -3.04 4.65
CA GLU A 49 -17.26 -2.25 5.43
C GLU A 49 -15.85 -2.83 5.33
N GLN A 50 -15.67 -4.15 5.47
CA GLN A 50 -14.35 -4.80 5.35
C GLN A 50 -13.68 -4.50 4.00
N LYS A 51 -14.42 -4.64 2.90
CA LYS A 51 -13.88 -4.40 1.54
C LYS A 51 -13.60 -2.93 1.21
N ASN A 52 -14.11 -1.98 2.01
CA ASN A 52 -14.01 -0.54 1.71
C ASN A 52 -13.53 0.30 2.91
N TRP A 53 -13.04 -0.31 4.00
CA TRP A 53 -12.88 0.38 5.28
C TRP A 53 -11.90 1.56 5.19
N GLY A 54 -10.86 1.46 4.37
CA GLY A 54 -9.87 2.53 4.17
C GLY A 54 -10.47 3.82 3.60
N HIS A 55 -11.66 3.74 2.99
CA HIS A 55 -12.35 4.88 2.39
C HIS A 55 -13.35 5.57 3.32
N LEU A 56 -13.71 4.91 4.43
CA LEU A 56 -14.73 5.35 5.38
C LEU A 56 -14.27 6.56 6.20
N ASP A 57 -15.21 7.19 6.91
CA ASP A 57 -15.00 8.38 7.75
C ASP A 57 -15.17 8.04 9.22
N LEU A 58 -14.16 8.38 10.04
CA LEU A 58 -14.16 8.04 11.46
C LEU A 58 -15.36 8.61 12.23
N ILE A 59 -15.85 9.80 11.88
CA ILE A 59 -16.98 10.43 12.58
C ILE A 59 -18.29 9.77 12.21
N ASN A 60 -18.49 9.47 10.92
CA ASN A 60 -19.75 8.93 10.42
C ASN A 60 -19.86 7.42 10.60
N ASP A 61 -18.74 6.70 10.45
CA ASP A 61 -18.70 5.24 10.31
C ASP A 61 -18.01 4.57 11.50
N THR A 62 -17.42 5.34 12.42
CA THR A 62 -16.62 4.86 13.59
C THR A 62 -15.37 4.05 13.21
N ILE A 63 -14.95 4.12 11.95
CA ILE A 63 -13.85 3.37 11.36
C ILE A 63 -12.76 4.36 10.92
N PRO A 64 -11.48 4.16 11.27
CA PRO A 64 -10.39 5.11 11.01
C PRO A 64 -9.89 5.09 9.56
N GLY A 65 -10.81 5.20 8.60
CA GLY A 65 -10.50 5.40 7.18
C GLY A 65 -10.10 6.84 6.85
N MET A 66 -9.66 7.06 5.61
CA MET A 66 -9.15 8.36 5.16
C MET A 66 -10.24 9.33 4.70
N SER A 67 -11.53 9.01 4.88
CA SER A 67 -12.67 9.83 4.45
C SER A 67 -12.68 10.10 2.93
N VAL A 68 -12.25 9.12 2.14
CA VAL A 68 -12.17 9.20 0.67
C VAL A 68 -13.56 9.36 0.07
N ASP A 69 -14.52 8.52 0.48
CA ASP A 69 -15.87 8.56 -0.10
C ASP A 69 -16.59 9.87 0.24
N LYS A 70 -16.35 10.42 1.43
CA LYS A 70 -16.81 11.75 1.83
C LYS A 70 -16.18 12.85 0.99
N ALA A 71 -14.87 12.78 0.71
CA ALA A 71 -14.18 13.72 -0.17
C ALA A 71 -14.79 13.74 -1.58
N TYR A 72 -15.09 12.57 -2.15
CA TYR A 72 -15.81 12.46 -3.42
C TYR A 72 -17.20 13.08 -3.37
N LYS A 73 -17.98 12.71 -2.34
CA LYS A 73 -19.36 13.13 -2.17
C LYS A 73 -19.51 14.63 -1.93
N GLU A 74 -18.57 15.26 -1.23
CA GLU A 74 -18.74 16.63 -0.72
C GLU A 74 -17.85 17.67 -1.41
N ILE A 75 -16.59 17.35 -1.70
CA ILE A 75 -15.59 18.31 -2.20
C ILE A 75 -15.39 18.17 -3.71
N ILE A 76 -15.22 16.94 -4.20
CA ILE A 76 -14.93 16.67 -5.61
C ILE A 76 -16.21 16.83 -6.42
N LYS A 77 -17.27 16.06 -6.14
CA LYS A 77 -18.57 16.09 -6.85
C LYS A 77 -18.41 16.19 -8.38
N ASN A 78 -18.58 17.40 -8.92
CA ASN A 78 -18.56 17.72 -10.35
C ASN A 78 -17.30 18.49 -10.77
N LYS A 79 -16.30 18.62 -9.89
CA LYS A 79 -15.01 19.23 -10.22
C LYS A 79 -14.29 18.34 -11.23
N LYS A 80 -13.62 18.99 -12.19
CA LYS A 80 -12.73 18.33 -13.13
C LYS A 80 -11.30 18.41 -12.62
N GLY A 81 -10.66 17.27 -12.46
CA GLY A 81 -9.24 17.17 -12.16
C GLY A 81 -8.41 17.08 -13.44
N LYS A 82 -7.10 17.23 -13.32
CA LYS A 82 -6.13 16.86 -14.35
C LYS A 82 -5.68 15.42 -14.13
N THR A 83 -5.34 14.73 -15.21
CA THR A 83 -4.69 13.41 -15.12
C THR A 83 -3.34 13.55 -14.43
N VAL A 84 -3.06 12.68 -13.47
CA VAL A 84 -1.78 12.58 -12.75
C VAL A 84 -1.17 11.22 -13.07
N VAL A 85 0.09 11.20 -13.47
CA VAL A 85 0.82 9.95 -13.64
C VAL A 85 1.42 9.54 -12.29
N VAL A 86 1.12 8.32 -11.84
CA VAL A 86 1.66 7.70 -10.64
C VAL A 86 2.45 6.46 -11.07
N ALA A 87 3.74 6.43 -10.77
CA ALA A 87 4.54 5.24 -10.98
C ALA A 87 4.42 4.28 -9.80
N VAL A 88 4.20 3.00 -10.09
CA VAL A 88 4.26 1.90 -9.14
C VAL A 88 5.59 1.19 -9.37
N LEU A 89 6.58 1.51 -8.53
CA LEU A 89 7.90 0.87 -8.53
C LEU A 89 7.84 -0.33 -7.60
N ASP A 90 7.66 -1.52 -8.18
CA ASP A 90 7.28 -2.73 -7.45
C ASP A 90 7.68 -4.00 -8.25
N SER A 91 6.95 -5.10 -8.06
CA SER A 91 7.15 -6.40 -8.70
C SER A 91 6.51 -6.50 -10.10
N GLY A 92 6.04 -5.39 -10.65
CA GLY A 92 5.21 -5.35 -11.85
C GLY A 92 3.75 -5.64 -11.55
N MET A 93 2.88 -5.53 -12.57
CA MET A 93 1.44 -5.69 -12.38
C MET A 93 0.75 -6.37 -13.56
N ASP A 94 -0.43 -6.91 -13.33
CA ASP A 94 -1.26 -7.44 -14.41
C ASP A 94 -1.89 -6.31 -15.23
N LEU A 95 -1.22 -5.96 -16.33
CA LEU A 95 -1.66 -4.93 -17.27
C LEU A 95 -3.01 -5.23 -17.94
N ASN A 96 -3.52 -6.46 -17.84
CA ASN A 96 -4.80 -6.85 -18.42
C ASN A 96 -5.95 -6.90 -17.40
N HIS A 97 -5.66 -6.60 -16.13
CA HIS A 97 -6.66 -6.64 -15.07
C HIS A 97 -7.86 -5.76 -15.41
N GLU A 98 -9.07 -6.31 -15.23
CA GLU A 98 -10.32 -5.68 -15.67
C GLU A 98 -10.56 -4.29 -15.06
N ASP A 99 -10.06 -4.09 -13.85
CA ASP A 99 -10.18 -2.86 -13.06
C ASP A 99 -9.02 -1.87 -13.26
N LEU A 100 -7.92 -2.28 -13.92
CA LEU A 100 -6.71 -1.46 -14.09
C LEU A 100 -6.40 -1.07 -15.54
N LYS A 101 -6.78 -1.91 -16.52
CA LYS A 101 -6.43 -1.70 -17.95
C LYS A 101 -6.85 -0.34 -18.53
N ASN A 102 -7.84 0.32 -17.93
CA ASN A 102 -8.36 1.63 -18.38
C ASN A 102 -7.67 2.82 -17.69
N VAL A 103 -6.76 2.57 -16.75
CA VAL A 103 -6.02 3.60 -16.01
C VAL A 103 -4.51 3.42 -16.16
N LEU A 104 -4.05 2.69 -17.18
CA LEU A 104 -2.61 2.55 -17.45
C LEU A 104 -2.07 3.81 -18.14
N TRP A 105 -0.90 4.26 -17.70
CA TRP A 105 -0.09 5.21 -18.45
C TRP A 105 0.37 4.56 -19.74
N THR A 106 0.45 5.32 -20.82
CA THR A 106 0.92 4.84 -22.12
C THR A 106 1.98 5.79 -22.67
N ASN A 107 3.18 5.29 -22.94
CA ASN A 107 4.18 6.01 -23.72
C ASN A 107 3.67 6.16 -25.16
N THR A 108 3.24 7.36 -25.54
CA THR A 108 2.72 7.61 -26.90
C THR A 108 3.82 7.85 -27.92
N ASP A 109 5.06 8.02 -27.47
CA ASP A 109 6.22 8.25 -28.34
C ASP A 109 6.85 6.93 -28.82
N GLU A 110 6.42 5.80 -28.26
CA GLU A 110 6.83 4.44 -28.66
C GLU A 110 5.85 3.74 -29.61
N ILE A 111 6.38 2.84 -30.47
CA ILE A 111 5.58 1.92 -31.28
C ILE A 111 5.63 0.51 -30.68
N PRO A 112 4.51 -0.02 -30.17
CA PRO A 112 4.50 -1.29 -29.46
C PRO A 112 5.09 -2.48 -30.25
N ASN A 113 6.01 -3.20 -29.61
CA ASN A 113 6.59 -4.47 -30.05
C ASN A 113 7.38 -4.37 -31.37
N ASN A 114 8.04 -3.25 -31.61
CA ASN A 114 8.87 -3.07 -32.81
C ASN A 114 10.37 -3.37 -32.56
N GLY A 115 10.75 -3.62 -31.29
CA GLY A 115 12.12 -3.94 -30.88
C GLY A 115 13.08 -2.75 -30.93
N LYS A 116 12.56 -1.52 -30.86
CA LYS A 116 13.33 -0.28 -30.91
C LYS A 116 12.95 0.64 -29.77
N ASP A 117 13.87 1.55 -29.50
CA ASP A 117 13.67 2.73 -28.67
C ASP A 117 13.35 3.87 -29.66
N ASP A 118 12.07 4.16 -29.85
CA ASP A 118 11.57 5.09 -30.86
C ASP A 118 11.66 6.55 -30.36
N ASP A 119 11.56 6.77 -29.05
CA ASP A 119 11.69 8.09 -28.42
C ASP A 119 13.15 8.46 -28.07
N GLY A 120 14.05 7.48 -28.08
CA GLY A 120 15.48 7.66 -27.82
C GLY A 120 15.82 7.84 -26.35
N ASN A 121 14.94 7.42 -25.43
CA ASN A 121 15.10 7.56 -23.99
C ASN A 121 16.00 6.46 -23.36
N GLY A 122 16.39 5.44 -24.15
CA GLY A 122 17.22 4.31 -23.73
C GLY A 122 16.44 3.05 -23.33
N TYR A 123 15.12 3.06 -23.41
CA TYR A 123 14.21 2.02 -22.93
C TYR A 123 13.34 1.47 -24.08
N VAL A 124 13.79 0.36 -24.66
CA VAL A 124 13.10 -0.28 -25.79
C VAL A 124 11.69 -0.77 -25.42
N ASP A 125 10.69 -0.42 -26.25
CA ASP A 125 9.31 -0.88 -26.18
C ASP A 125 8.60 -0.61 -24.83
N ASP A 126 8.90 0.51 -24.14
CA ASP A 126 8.44 0.82 -22.77
C ASP A 126 6.98 1.36 -22.68
N ILE A 127 6.04 0.67 -23.32
CA ILE A 127 4.67 1.17 -23.58
C ILE A 127 3.88 1.53 -22.31
N HIS A 128 3.96 0.72 -21.26
CA HIS A 128 3.21 0.94 -20.00
C HIS A 128 4.14 1.08 -18.79
N GLY A 129 5.41 1.36 -19.06
CA GLY A 129 6.51 1.37 -18.10
C GLY A 129 7.59 0.35 -18.46
N TYR A 130 8.47 0.02 -17.50
CA TYR A 130 9.69 -0.73 -17.79
C TYR A 130 10.01 -1.82 -16.76
N ASN A 131 10.68 -2.89 -17.21
CA ASN A 131 11.10 -4.02 -16.39
C ASN A 131 12.63 -4.10 -16.29
N PHE A 132 13.14 -3.73 -15.12
CA PHE A 132 14.57 -3.77 -14.78
C PHE A 132 15.06 -5.17 -14.40
N LEU A 133 14.14 -6.09 -14.08
CA LEU A 133 14.48 -7.46 -13.70
C LEU A 133 14.60 -8.41 -14.89
N GLY A 134 14.30 -7.97 -16.12
CA GLY A 134 14.31 -8.85 -17.29
C GLY A 134 13.47 -10.12 -17.05
N ASP A 135 14.10 -11.30 -17.23
CA ASP A 135 13.48 -12.60 -16.96
C ASP A 135 13.71 -13.11 -15.52
N SER A 136 14.41 -12.36 -14.67
CA SER A 136 14.62 -12.70 -13.26
C SER A 136 13.33 -12.53 -12.45
N TYR A 137 13.14 -13.41 -11.48
CA TYR A 137 12.03 -13.39 -10.52
C TYR A 137 12.51 -13.78 -9.13
N ASN A 138 13.09 -14.97 -8.98
CA ASN A 138 13.66 -15.38 -7.70
C ASN A 138 15.03 -14.76 -7.53
N GLU A 139 15.25 -14.05 -6.43
CA GLU A 139 16.51 -13.42 -6.06
C GLU A 139 16.87 -13.69 -4.60
N GLN A 140 18.14 -13.49 -4.29
CA GLN A 140 18.64 -13.52 -2.91
C GLN A 140 18.20 -12.27 -2.13
N LEU A 141 18.10 -12.38 -0.80
CA LEU A 141 18.08 -11.18 0.05
C LEU A 141 19.43 -10.46 -0.04
N GLU A 142 19.43 -9.14 0.15
CA GLU A 142 20.61 -8.29 -0.05
C GLU A 142 21.77 -8.76 0.82
N TYR A 143 21.51 -9.06 2.09
CA TYR A 143 22.56 -9.49 3.02
C TYR A 143 23.19 -10.84 2.61
N VAL A 144 22.45 -11.69 1.89
CA VAL A 144 22.96 -12.96 1.35
C VAL A 144 23.83 -12.69 0.12
N ARG A 145 23.37 -11.79 -0.78
CA ARG A 145 24.17 -11.31 -1.92
C ARG A 145 25.49 -10.71 -1.46
N MET A 146 25.45 -9.89 -0.42
CA MET A 146 26.63 -9.25 0.18
C MET A 146 27.69 -10.27 0.59
N LEU A 147 27.27 -11.39 1.20
CA LEU A 147 28.17 -12.46 1.61
C LEU A 147 28.71 -13.26 0.44
N ARG A 148 27.87 -13.57 -0.55
CA ARG A 148 28.26 -14.32 -1.75
C ARG A 148 29.28 -13.55 -2.60
N LEU A 149 29.03 -12.27 -2.83
CA LEU A 149 29.84 -11.40 -3.70
C LEU A 149 30.96 -10.68 -2.95
N ASN A 150 30.97 -10.77 -1.61
CA ASN A 150 31.93 -10.09 -0.74
C ASN A 150 31.97 -8.57 -0.95
N ILE A 151 30.78 -7.95 -0.98
CA ILE A 151 30.56 -6.51 -1.14
C ILE A 151 30.09 -5.85 0.18
N GLY A 152 29.90 -4.53 0.19
CA GLY A 152 29.60 -3.74 1.38
C GLY A 152 30.79 -3.56 2.31
N ASP A 153 30.57 -3.03 3.52
CA ASP A 153 31.64 -2.90 4.51
C ASP A 153 31.81 -4.17 5.37
N ALA A 154 32.90 -4.25 6.13
CA ALA A 154 33.20 -5.43 6.95
C ALA A 154 32.25 -5.61 8.14
N SER A 155 31.69 -4.51 8.66
CA SER A 155 30.73 -4.52 9.78
C SER A 155 29.37 -5.05 9.30
N ASP A 156 28.89 -4.56 8.17
CA ASP A 156 27.64 -5.01 7.57
C ASP A 156 27.72 -6.47 7.16
N ARG A 157 28.84 -6.91 6.57
CA ARG A 157 29.05 -8.35 6.30
C ARG A 157 29.09 -9.20 7.56
N ALA A 158 29.51 -8.65 8.71
CA ALA A 158 29.44 -9.37 9.98
C ALA A 158 27.98 -9.49 10.46
N LYS A 159 27.19 -8.41 10.39
CA LYS A 159 25.75 -8.42 10.70
C LYS A 159 24.99 -9.39 9.78
N ALA A 160 25.21 -9.28 8.47
CA ALA A 160 24.65 -10.18 7.45
C ALA A 160 24.94 -11.66 7.72
N ARG A 161 26.15 -11.97 8.20
CA ARG A 161 26.52 -13.35 8.55
C ARG A 161 25.72 -13.86 9.74
N LEU A 162 25.59 -13.05 10.79
CA LEU A 162 24.80 -13.42 11.98
C LEU A 162 23.34 -13.67 11.61
N LEU A 163 22.74 -12.79 10.80
CA LEU A 163 21.36 -12.97 10.32
C LEU A 163 21.21 -14.26 9.52
N LEU A 164 22.10 -14.51 8.55
CA LEU A 164 21.98 -15.72 7.74
C LEU A 164 22.17 -17.02 8.55
N ASP A 165 23.13 -17.01 9.48
CA ASP A 165 23.42 -18.16 10.34
C ASP A 165 22.24 -18.45 11.30
N GLU A 166 21.40 -17.45 11.57
CA GLU A 166 20.16 -17.57 12.34
C GLU A 166 18.94 -17.97 11.47
N GLU A 167 18.73 -17.30 10.34
CA GLU A 167 17.50 -17.42 9.54
C GLU A 167 17.46 -18.68 8.69
N TYR A 168 18.57 -19.07 8.05
CA TYR A 168 18.58 -20.24 7.16
C TYR A 168 18.20 -21.54 7.88
N PRO A 169 18.79 -21.87 9.06
CA PRO A 169 18.38 -23.06 9.80
C PRO A 169 16.91 -23.01 10.26
N LYS A 170 16.41 -21.83 10.68
CA LYS A 170 15.02 -21.64 11.08
C LYS A 170 14.07 -21.86 9.90
N ALA A 171 14.36 -21.28 8.73
CA ALA A 171 13.56 -21.47 7.52
C ALA A 171 13.52 -22.95 7.11
N LEU A 172 14.65 -23.65 7.17
CA LEU A 172 14.71 -25.08 6.89
C LEU A 172 13.89 -25.91 7.88
N GLN A 173 13.97 -25.60 9.18
CA GLN A 173 13.19 -26.26 10.21
C GLN A 173 11.69 -26.01 10.03
N ASN A 174 11.29 -24.76 9.79
CA ASN A 174 9.90 -24.38 9.57
C ASN A 174 9.33 -25.07 8.33
N LYS A 175 10.08 -25.11 7.23
CA LYS A 175 9.70 -25.88 6.03
C LYS A 175 9.36 -27.33 6.39
N GLN A 176 10.27 -28.02 7.08
CA GLN A 176 10.06 -29.42 7.47
C GLN A 176 8.85 -29.61 8.39
N GLN A 177 8.64 -28.66 9.32
CA GLN A 177 7.50 -28.68 10.22
C GLN A 177 6.18 -28.50 9.46
N TYR A 178 6.10 -27.52 8.55
CA TYR A 178 4.91 -27.28 7.73
C TYR A 178 4.63 -28.46 6.81
N GLU A 179 5.64 -29.02 6.14
CA GLU A 179 5.50 -30.23 5.33
C GLU A 179 4.93 -31.41 6.16
N GLN A 180 5.43 -31.61 7.38
CA GLN A 180 4.92 -32.65 8.27
C GLN A 180 3.46 -32.42 8.67
N ILE A 181 3.12 -31.19 9.09
CA ILE A 181 1.74 -30.83 9.46
C ILE A 181 0.82 -31.05 8.27
N PHE A 182 1.17 -30.54 7.09
CA PHE A 182 0.39 -30.69 5.86
C PHE A 182 0.11 -32.15 5.53
N GLN A 183 1.12 -33.04 5.58
CA GLN A 183 0.89 -34.47 5.31
C GLN A 183 -0.02 -35.13 6.34
N VAL A 184 0.10 -34.75 7.62
CA VAL A 184 -0.77 -35.27 8.69
C VAL A 184 -2.22 -34.79 8.50
N VAL A 185 -2.42 -33.49 8.27
CA VAL A 185 -3.76 -32.90 8.05
C VAL A 185 -4.40 -33.48 6.79
N LYS A 186 -3.66 -33.55 5.68
CA LYS A 186 -4.12 -34.12 4.42
C LYS A 186 -4.50 -35.60 4.55
N GLY A 187 -3.72 -36.37 5.30
CA GLY A 187 -4.02 -37.78 5.59
C GLY A 187 -5.28 -37.95 6.44
N ALA A 188 -5.42 -37.14 7.49
CA ALA A 188 -6.60 -37.13 8.35
C ALA A 188 -7.86 -36.70 7.59
N ASP A 189 -7.77 -35.64 6.78
CA ASP A 189 -8.85 -35.12 5.94
C ASP A 189 -9.38 -36.20 5.00
N LYS A 190 -8.46 -36.88 4.30
CA LYS A 190 -8.82 -38.01 3.43
C LYS A 190 -9.55 -39.12 4.19
N ALA A 191 -9.07 -39.52 5.36
CA ALA A 191 -9.70 -40.57 6.16
C ALA A 191 -11.12 -40.19 6.63
N VAL A 192 -11.32 -38.93 7.03
CA VAL A 192 -12.63 -38.42 7.44
C VAL A 192 -13.60 -38.33 6.26
N LYS A 193 -13.14 -37.85 5.10
CA LYS A 193 -13.94 -37.85 3.86
C LYS A 193 -14.42 -39.25 3.50
N GLU A 194 -13.56 -40.25 3.62
CA GLU A 194 -13.89 -41.65 3.40
C GLU A 194 -14.91 -42.20 4.42
N GLU A 195 -14.77 -41.90 5.71
CA GLU A 195 -15.73 -42.35 6.76
C GLU A 195 -17.11 -41.68 6.61
N LEU A 196 -17.15 -40.40 6.24
CA LEU A 196 -18.39 -39.66 6.03
C LEU A 196 -19.03 -39.91 4.66
N GLY A 197 -18.25 -40.41 3.69
CA GLY A 197 -18.66 -40.55 2.29
C GLY A 197 -18.93 -39.20 1.63
N LYS A 198 -18.14 -38.17 1.96
CA LYS A 198 -18.31 -36.79 1.46
C LYS A 198 -16.97 -36.19 1.01
N GLU A 199 -17.04 -35.31 0.02
CA GLU A 199 -15.88 -34.52 -0.43
C GLU A 199 -15.61 -33.29 0.45
N THR A 200 -16.61 -32.84 1.20
CA THR A 200 -16.53 -31.69 2.14
C THR A 200 -17.37 -31.99 3.38
N TYR A 201 -16.98 -31.46 4.53
CA TYR A 201 -17.69 -31.67 5.79
C TYR A 201 -17.51 -30.46 6.72
N THR A 202 -18.48 -30.26 7.62
CA THR A 202 -18.39 -29.19 8.63
C THR A 202 -17.70 -29.68 9.92
N LYS A 203 -17.36 -28.73 10.79
CA LYS A 203 -16.83 -29.03 12.13
C LYS A 203 -17.81 -29.89 12.95
N GLU A 204 -19.11 -29.62 12.86
CA GLU A 204 -20.13 -30.42 13.55
C GLU A 204 -20.18 -31.85 13.02
N GLU A 205 -20.03 -32.03 11.71
CA GLU A 205 -20.02 -33.36 11.09
C GLU A 205 -18.78 -34.14 11.51
N LEU A 206 -17.60 -33.50 11.55
CA LEU A 206 -16.37 -34.08 12.07
C LEU A 206 -16.56 -34.57 13.52
N LEU A 207 -17.13 -33.71 14.39
CA LEU A 207 -17.34 -34.02 15.80
C LEU A 207 -18.42 -35.08 16.05
N SER A 208 -19.27 -35.36 15.06
CA SER A 208 -20.29 -36.40 15.14
C SER A 208 -19.75 -37.81 14.90
N ILE A 209 -18.54 -37.93 14.34
CA ILE A 209 -17.89 -39.21 14.06
C ILE A 209 -17.66 -39.97 15.37
N GLN A 210 -18.03 -41.25 15.39
CA GLN A 210 -17.74 -42.17 16.49
C GLN A 210 -16.56 -43.04 16.08
N PRO A 211 -15.31 -42.70 16.47
CA PRO A 211 -14.13 -43.37 15.95
C PRO A 211 -14.08 -44.84 16.36
N LYS A 212 -13.91 -45.74 15.38
CA LYS A 212 -13.81 -47.19 15.61
C LYS A 212 -12.37 -47.69 15.73
N THR A 213 -11.40 -46.84 15.37
CA THR A 213 -9.97 -47.15 15.37
C THR A 213 -9.18 -46.02 16.04
N PRO A 214 -8.02 -46.33 16.68
CA PRO A 214 -7.14 -45.29 17.20
C PRO A 214 -6.69 -44.28 16.13
N GLN A 215 -6.56 -44.72 14.88
CA GLN A 215 -6.19 -43.85 13.76
C GLN A 215 -7.29 -42.84 13.41
N MET A 216 -8.57 -43.25 13.43
CA MET A 216 -9.69 -42.34 13.21
C MET A 216 -9.84 -41.37 14.39
N GLU A 217 -9.61 -41.84 15.62
CA GLU A 217 -9.63 -40.99 16.82
C GLU A 217 -8.57 -39.87 16.72
N GLN A 218 -7.35 -40.23 16.30
CA GLN A 218 -6.29 -39.25 16.03
C GLN A 218 -6.65 -38.29 14.90
N SER A 219 -7.25 -38.78 13.81
CA SER A 219 -7.65 -37.94 12.66
C SER A 219 -8.69 -36.90 13.06
N VAL A 220 -9.71 -37.31 13.82
CA VAL A 220 -10.74 -36.40 14.35
C VAL A 220 -10.11 -35.36 15.28
N ALA A 221 -9.19 -35.76 16.17
CA ALA A 221 -8.52 -34.84 17.07
C ALA A 221 -7.67 -33.79 16.33
N VAL A 222 -6.86 -34.21 15.35
CA VAL A 222 -6.04 -33.32 14.52
C VAL A 222 -6.92 -32.32 13.78
N LEU A 223 -7.95 -32.77 13.09
CA LEU A 223 -8.80 -31.89 12.30
C LEU A 223 -9.65 -30.95 13.16
N THR A 224 -10.05 -31.40 14.36
CA THR A 224 -10.75 -30.54 15.31
C THR A 224 -9.87 -29.36 15.74
N GLN A 225 -8.56 -29.60 15.92
CA GLN A 225 -7.59 -28.54 16.15
C GLN A 225 -7.40 -27.66 14.91
N MET A 226 -7.44 -28.22 13.69
CA MET A 226 -7.29 -27.41 12.46
C MET A 226 -8.46 -26.45 12.24
N PHE A 227 -9.67 -26.81 12.64
CA PHE A 227 -10.84 -25.90 12.68
C PHE A 227 -10.72 -24.76 13.71
N THR A 228 -9.57 -24.56 14.35
CA THR A 228 -9.26 -23.32 15.09
C THR A 228 -8.45 -22.33 14.25
N TYR A 229 -7.90 -22.76 13.12
CA TYR A 229 -7.03 -21.97 12.25
C TYR A 229 -7.73 -21.54 10.96
N GLY A 230 -8.74 -22.28 10.50
CA GLY A 230 -9.55 -21.90 9.34
C GLY A 230 -11.00 -22.38 9.43
N ASP A 231 -11.84 -21.82 8.57
CA ASP A 231 -13.27 -22.14 8.49
C ASP A 231 -13.52 -23.51 7.85
N SER A 232 -12.62 -23.95 6.97
CA SER A 232 -12.62 -25.29 6.41
C SER A 232 -11.23 -25.92 6.40
N ILE A 233 -11.18 -27.25 6.32
CA ILE A 233 -9.91 -27.98 6.19
C ILE A 233 -9.26 -27.75 4.82
N ALA A 234 -10.02 -27.38 3.79
CA ALA A 234 -9.46 -27.00 2.50
C ALA A 234 -8.64 -25.72 2.65
N ASP A 235 -9.21 -24.69 3.26
CA ASP A 235 -8.53 -23.40 3.50
C ASP A 235 -7.26 -23.59 4.33
N VAL A 236 -7.33 -24.40 5.41
CA VAL A 236 -6.14 -24.73 6.23
C VAL A 236 -5.05 -25.43 5.41
N LEU A 237 -5.42 -26.33 4.50
CA LEU A 237 -4.45 -27.01 3.64
C LEU A 237 -3.82 -26.04 2.63
N ASP A 238 -4.60 -25.10 2.11
CA ASP A 238 -4.10 -24.06 1.20
C ASP A 238 -3.12 -23.12 1.92
N GLU A 239 -3.46 -22.62 3.12
CA GLU A 239 -2.56 -21.83 3.97
C GLU A 239 -1.25 -22.57 4.32
N LEU A 240 -1.35 -23.86 4.68
CA LEU A 240 -0.17 -24.69 4.94
C LEU A 240 0.70 -24.84 3.69
N GLN A 241 0.08 -24.98 2.51
CA GLN A 241 0.79 -25.10 1.24
C GLN A 241 1.48 -23.79 0.83
N GLU A 242 0.86 -22.64 1.11
CA GLU A 242 1.48 -21.32 0.97
C GLU A 242 2.69 -21.20 1.90
N GLY A 243 2.57 -21.57 3.18
CA GLY A 243 3.69 -21.59 4.12
C GLY A 243 4.85 -22.50 3.66
N ILE A 244 4.55 -23.69 3.13
CA ILE A 244 5.57 -24.58 2.54
C ILE A 244 6.27 -23.91 1.35
N THR A 245 5.51 -23.21 0.51
CA THR A 245 6.04 -22.51 -0.66
C THR A 245 6.97 -21.38 -0.23
N TYR A 246 6.52 -20.55 0.70
CA TYR A 246 7.31 -19.47 1.31
C TYR A 246 8.64 -19.97 1.86
N PHE A 247 8.64 -20.96 2.76
CA PHE A 247 9.90 -21.47 3.32
C PHE A 247 10.74 -22.24 2.30
N THR A 248 10.13 -22.80 1.26
CA THR A 248 10.87 -23.42 0.14
C THR A 248 11.62 -22.38 -0.66
N ASP A 249 10.98 -21.26 -1.00
CA ASP A 249 11.62 -20.17 -1.73
C ASP A 249 12.74 -19.52 -0.90
N GLN A 250 12.52 -19.34 0.40
CA GLN A 250 13.54 -18.87 1.33
C GLN A 250 14.78 -19.77 1.30
N VAL A 251 14.60 -21.09 1.46
CA VAL A 251 15.73 -22.04 1.51
C VAL A 251 16.40 -22.21 0.14
N ASN A 252 15.64 -22.21 -0.95
CA ASN A 252 16.17 -22.52 -2.28
C ASN A 252 16.78 -21.29 -2.97
N TYR A 253 16.25 -20.10 -2.70
CA TYR A 253 16.57 -18.87 -3.43
C TYR A 253 17.02 -17.75 -2.50
N ASN A 254 16.15 -17.27 -1.60
CA ASN A 254 16.38 -16.01 -0.89
C ASN A 254 17.57 -16.07 0.07
N LEU A 255 17.69 -17.17 0.82
CA LEU A 255 18.74 -17.45 1.81
C LEU A 255 19.87 -18.31 1.28
N ASN A 256 19.77 -18.78 0.04
CA ASN A 256 20.73 -19.71 -0.54
C ASN A 256 21.95 -18.97 -1.12
N LYS A 257 23.08 -19.01 -0.43
CA LYS A 257 24.36 -18.40 -0.87
C LYS A 257 24.84 -18.87 -2.25
N ASP A 258 24.47 -20.08 -2.67
CA ASP A 258 24.93 -20.68 -3.93
C ASP A 258 24.00 -20.37 -5.12
N PHE A 259 22.81 -19.82 -4.86
CA PHE A 259 21.87 -19.41 -5.90
C PHE A 259 22.29 -18.07 -6.53
N ASP A 260 22.04 -17.90 -7.83
CA ASP A 260 22.18 -16.62 -8.52
C ASP A 260 21.01 -16.33 -9.46
N GLY A 261 20.07 -15.52 -8.97
CA GLY A 261 18.89 -15.09 -9.71
C GLY A 261 19.18 -14.04 -10.78
N ARG A 262 20.30 -13.29 -10.67
CA ARG A 262 20.58 -12.16 -11.56
C ARG A 262 21.07 -12.54 -12.95
N THR A 263 21.64 -13.74 -13.10
CA THR A 263 22.24 -14.21 -14.36
C THR A 263 21.36 -13.98 -15.61
N PRO A 264 20.03 -14.22 -15.61
CA PRO A 264 19.16 -14.00 -16.76
C PRO A 264 19.01 -12.53 -17.19
N VAL A 265 19.28 -11.55 -16.32
CA VAL A 265 19.21 -10.12 -16.66
C VAL A 265 20.37 -9.72 -17.57
N GLY A 266 21.53 -10.36 -17.38
CA GLY A 266 22.71 -10.15 -18.23
C GLY A 266 23.47 -8.86 -17.98
N ASP A 267 23.21 -8.16 -16.86
CA ASP A 267 23.91 -6.95 -16.45
C ASP A 267 24.83 -7.17 -15.24
N ASN A 268 25.59 -6.14 -14.90
CA ASN A 268 26.29 -5.98 -13.65
C ASN A 268 25.44 -5.09 -12.71
N PRO A 269 24.80 -5.66 -11.68
CA PRO A 269 23.97 -4.89 -10.75
C PRO A 269 24.76 -3.95 -9.84
N TYR A 270 26.10 -4.07 -9.78
CA TYR A 270 27.00 -3.21 -8.99
C TYR A 270 27.85 -2.30 -9.88
N ASP A 271 27.37 -1.99 -11.08
CA ASP A 271 27.85 -0.90 -11.92
C ASP A 271 26.65 -0.11 -12.45
N ILE A 272 26.41 1.08 -11.89
CA ILE A 272 25.30 1.95 -12.31
C ILE A 272 25.43 2.43 -13.75
N THR A 273 26.61 2.34 -14.36
CA THR A 273 26.85 2.75 -15.75
C THR A 273 26.61 1.63 -16.76
N ASP A 274 26.35 0.41 -16.29
CA ASP A 274 26.06 -0.73 -17.15
C ASP A 274 24.59 -0.69 -17.63
N VAL A 275 24.41 0.03 -18.74
CA VAL A 275 23.14 0.28 -19.44
C VAL A 275 23.35 0.16 -20.95
N PRO A 276 22.31 -0.18 -21.74
CA PRO A 276 20.95 -0.54 -21.31
C PRO A 276 20.85 -1.99 -20.81
N TYR A 277 19.81 -2.29 -20.03
CA TYR A 277 19.44 -3.62 -19.54
C TYR A 277 17.93 -3.66 -19.23
N GLY A 278 17.37 -4.86 -19.03
CA GLY A 278 15.92 -5.02 -18.84
C GLY A 278 15.13 -5.08 -20.15
N ASN A 279 13.81 -4.87 -20.08
CA ASN A 279 12.92 -4.85 -21.24
C ASN A 279 11.63 -4.05 -21.00
N GLY A 280 10.89 -3.72 -22.06
CA GLY A 280 9.64 -2.96 -22.03
C GLY A 280 8.39 -3.70 -21.54
N ASN A 281 8.54 -4.87 -20.87
CA ASN A 281 7.39 -5.62 -20.36
C ASN A 281 7.33 -5.59 -18.82
N PRO A 282 6.69 -4.58 -18.21
CA PRO A 282 6.56 -4.43 -16.76
C PRO A 282 5.42 -5.26 -16.15
N LYS A 283 4.97 -6.30 -16.85
CA LYS A 283 3.95 -7.22 -16.35
C LYS A 283 4.56 -8.17 -15.32
N ASN A 284 3.77 -8.57 -14.33
CA ASN A 284 4.11 -9.70 -13.48
C ASN A 284 4.36 -10.98 -14.31
N GLN A 285 5.39 -11.74 -13.95
CA GLN A 285 5.87 -12.95 -14.62
C GLN A 285 5.08 -14.20 -14.18
N VAL A 286 4.67 -14.23 -12.91
CA VAL A 286 3.89 -15.33 -12.32
C VAL A 286 2.71 -14.77 -11.51
N VAL A 287 1.67 -15.57 -11.27
CA VAL A 287 0.47 -15.13 -10.52
C VAL A 287 0.81 -14.75 -9.08
N THR A 288 1.79 -15.41 -8.47
CA THR A 288 2.26 -15.10 -7.11
C THR A 288 3.01 -13.78 -7.01
N GLU A 289 3.46 -13.21 -8.13
CA GLU A 289 4.00 -11.86 -8.23
C GLU A 289 2.85 -10.84 -8.30
N SER A 290 2.02 -10.85 -7.25
CA SER A 290 0.73 -10.17 -7.20
C SER A 290 0.80 -8.76 -6.61
N HIS A 291 1.87 -8.47 -5.86
CA HIS A 291 1.99 -7.31 -4.99
C HIS A 291 1.82 -5.99 -5.75
N GLY A 292 2.50 -5.79 -6.88
CA GLY A 292 2.34 -4.55 -7.67
C GLY A 292 0.94 -4.37 -8.28
N THR A 293 0.22 -5.47 -8.54
CA THR A 293 -1.20 -5.42 -8.95
C THR A 293 -2.07 -4.94 -7.79
N HIS A 294 -1.86 -5.46 -6.58
CA HIS A 294 -2.61 -5.07 -5.38
C HIS A 294 -2.41 -3.59 -5.04
N VAL A 295 -1.16 -3.14 -5.05
CA VAL A 295 -0.76 -1.75 -4.84
C VAL A 295 -1.40 -0.82 -5.87
N ALA A 296 -1.39 -1.18 -7.16
CA ALA A 296 -1.99 -0.38 -8.23
C ALA A 296 -3.52 -0.21 -8.06
N GLY A 297 -4.22 -1.27 -7.63
CA GLY A 297 -5.65 -1.23 -7.33
C GLY A 297 -6.01 -0.24 -6.24
N ILE A 298 -5.24 -0.20 -5.14
CA ILE A 298 -5.46 0.75 -4.03
C ILE A 298 -5.38 2.19 -4.54
N ILE A 299 -4.42 2.49 -5.41
CA ILE A 299 -4.25 3.85 -5.96
C ILE A 299 -5.40 4.18 -6.91
N ALA A 300 -5.69 3.30 -7.88
CA ALA A 300 -6.30 3.68 -9.14
C ALA A 300 -7.35 2.72 -9.71
N ALA A 301 -7.75 1.66 -9.01
CA ALA A 301 -8.87 0.81 -9.46
C ALA A 301 -10.06 1.66 -9.91
N GLN A 302 -10.61 1.34 -11.09
CA GLN A 302 -11.48 2.26 -11.80
C GLN A 302 -12.79 2.49 -11.03
N ARG A 303 -12.94 3.70 -10.50
CA ARG A 303 -14.10 4.02 -9.67
C ARG A 303 -15.45 3.90 -10.41
N ASN A 304 -16.42 3.28 -9.77
CA ASN A 304 -17.83 3.14 -10.18
C ASN A 304 -18.06 2.37 -11.49
N ASN A 305 -17.19 1.42 -11.83
CA ASN A 305 -17.37 0.53 -12.97
C ASN A 305 -18.24 -0.71 -12.66
N GLY A 306 -18.52 -0.98 -11.38
CA GLY A 306 -19.38 -2.08 -10.93
C GLY A 306 -18.67 -3.43 -10.76
N VAL A 307 -17.34 -3.47 -10.80
CA VAL A 307 -16.52 -4.63 -10.47
C VAL A 307 -15.61 -4.30 -9.29
N GLY A 308 -15.09 -5.33 -8.61
CA GLY A 308 -14.00 -5.18 -7.66
C GLY A 308 -14.21 -4.12 -6.58
N MET A 309 -13.37 -3.09 -6.63
CA MET A 309 -13.28 -2.02 -5.64
C MET A 309 -13.04 -0.65 -6.29
N ASN A 310 -13.17 0.44 -5.53
CA ASN A 310 -12.89 1.79 -6.02
C ASN A 310 -11.51 2.24 -5.56
N GLY A 311 -10.57 2.54 -6.44
CA GLY A 311 -9.26 3.08 -6.04
C GLY A 311 -9.40 4.44 -5.33
N VAL A 312 -8.40 4.85 -4.55
CA VAL A 312 -8.44 6.13 -3.82
C VAL A 312 -8.58 7.30 -4.79
N ALA A 313 -7.81 7.32 -5.87
CA ALA A 313 -7.78 8.42 -6.82
C ALA A 313 -8.62 8.16 -8.08
N ASN A 314 -9.02 9.26 -8.72
CA ASN A 314 -9.53 9.29 -10.09
C ASN A 314 -8.72 10.31 -10.89
N ASN A 315 -8.82 10.28 -12.23
CA ASN A 315 -7.94 11.03 -13.13
C ASN A 315 -6.46 10.70 -12.84
N VAL A 316 -6.15 9.41 -12.80
CA VAL A 316 -4.81 8.89 -12.57
C VAL A 316 -4.48 7.91 -13.69
N GLU A 317 -3.22 7.93 -14.10
CA GLU A 317 -2.62 6.93 -14.97
C GLU A 317 -1.48 6.24 -14.21
N ILE A 318 -1.43 4.91 -14.28
CA ILE A 318 -0.47 4.07 -13.59
C ILE A 318 0.65 3.65 -14.54
N MET A 319 1.87 4.03 -14.20
CA MET A 319 3.10 3.58 -14.87
C MET A 319 3.68 2.41 -14.08
N SER A 320 3.78 1.22 -14.69
CA SER A 320 4.30 0.03 -14.03
C SER A 320 5.82 -0.04 -14.15
N ILE A 321 6.55 -0.09 -13.04
CA ILE A 321 7.99 -0.26 -13.05
C ILE A 321 8.34 -1.51 -12.24
N ARG A 322 8.80 -2.55 -12.93
CA ARG A 322 9.17 -3.82 -12.32
C ARG A 322 10.64 -3.81 -11.92
N ALA A 323 10.90 -3.75 -10.62
CA ALA A 323 12.24 -3.69 -10.01
C ALA A 323 12.36 -4.50 -8.70
N VAL A 324 11.26 -5.01 -8.15
CA VAL A 324 11.23 -5.76 -6.89
C VAL A 324 10.99 -7.25 -7.18
N PRO A 325 11.98 -8.14 -6.95
CA PRO A 325 11.85 -9.58 -7.21
C PRO A 325 11.19 -10.33 -6.03
N ASN A 326 11.06 -11.65 -6.14
CA ASN A 326 10.93 -12.53 -4.98
C ASN A 326 12.31 -12.61 -4.27
N GLY A 327 12.56 -11.66 -3.38
CA GLY A 327 13.84 -11.38 -2.73
C GLY A 327 13.98 -9.87 -2.51
N ASP A 328 15.19 -9.39 -2.22
CA ASP A 328 15.40 -7.95 -2.08
C ASP A 328 15.69 -7.31 -3.44
N GLU A 329 15.20 -6.09 -3.64
CA GLU A 329 15.51 -5.27 -4.80
C GLU A 329 16.98 -4.83 -4.86
N TYR A 330 17.48 -4.53 -6.07
CA TYR A 330 18.84 -4.01 -6.27
C TYR A 330 18.86 -2.47 -6.23
N ASP A 331 19.85 -1.89 -5.55
CA ASP A 331 20.00 -0.43 -5.44
C ASP A 331 20.08 0.25 -6.82
N LYS A 332 20.73 -0.41 -7.80
CA LYS A 332 20.79 0.03 -9.21
C LYS A 332 19.39 0.10 -9.83
N ASP A 333 18.59 -0.96 -9.70
CA ASP A 333 17.25 -1.03 -10.30
C ASP A 333 16.30 0.00 -9.69
N ILE A 334 16.38 0.22 -8.38
CA ILE A 334 15.60 1.28 -7.72
C ILE A 334 16.05 2.68 -8.15
N ALA A 335 17.35 2.93 -8.22
CA ALA A 335 17.89 4.22 -8.65
C ALA A 335 17.54 4.54 -10.12
N MET A 336 17.54 3.53 -11.00
CA MET A 336 17.17 3.65 -12.40
C MET A 336 15.64 3.74 -12.56
N GLY A 337 14.86 2.99 -11.80
CA GLY A 337 13.40 3.04 -11.80
C GLY A 337 12.85 4.40 -11.35
N ILE A 338 13.44 5.00 -10.31
CA ILE A 338 13.09 6.38 -9.90
C ILE A 338 13.38 7.37 -11.02
N ARG A 339 14.54 7.28 -11.69
CA ARG A 339 14.89 8.18 -12.80
C ARG A 339 13.96 8.00 -13.99
N TYR A 340 13.71 6.75 -14.37
CA TYR A 340 12.77 6.39 -15.42
C TYR A 340 11.38 6.99 -15.17
N ALA A 341 10.84 6.84 -13.96
CA ALA A 341 9.55 7.40 -13.59
C ALA A 341 9.53 8.93 -13.76
N VAL A 342 10.55 9.60 -13.24
CA VAL A 342 10.69 11.06 -13.28
C VAL A 342 10.78 11.56 -14.74
N ASP A 343 11.62 10.92 -15.54
CA ASP A 343 11.89 11.32 -16.92
C ASP A 343 10.70 11.05 -17.85
N ASN A 344 9.88 10.04 -17.53
CA ASN A 344 8.61 9.72 -18.22
C ASN A 344 7.38 10.43 -17.62
N GLY A 345 7.59 11.46 -16.78
CA GLY A 345 6.53 12.39 -16.37
C GLY A 345 5.69 11.95 -15.17
N ALA A 346 6.12 10.93 -14.41
CA ALA A 346 5.50 10.61 -13.14
C ALA A 346 5.57 11.80 -12.20
N SER A 347 4.44 12.14 -11.59
CA SER A 347 4.33 13.19 -10.57
C SER A 347 4.45 12.62 -9.15
N ILE A 348 4.21 11.32 -9.01
CA ILE A 348 4.25 10.57 -7.76
C ILE A 348 4.85 9.20 -8.06
N ILE A 349 5.70 8.70 -7.17
CA ILE A 349 6.25 7.34 -7.20
C ILE A 349 5.85 6.65 -5.90
N ASN A 350 5.17 5.51 -6.02
CA ASN A 350 4.89 4.64 -4.88
C ASN A 350 5.97 3.56 -4.78
N CYS A 351 6.58 3.45 -3.60
CA CYS A 351 7.58 2.45 -3.24
C CYS A 351 7.05 1.61 -2.07
N SER A 352 6.47 0.45 -2.37
CA SER A 352 5.89 -0.47 -1.38
C SER A 352 6.84 -1.63 -1.03
N PHE A 353 8.14 -1.33 -0.96
CA PHE A 353 9.22 -2.26 -0.67
C PHE A 353 10.18 -1.62 0.33
N GLY A 354 11.06 -2.42 0.92
CA GLY A 354 12.16 -1.94 1.73
C GLY A 354 13.04 -3.08 2.23
N LYS A 355 14.28 -2.76 2.60
CA LYS A 355 15.27 -3.73 3.06
C LYS A 355 16.20 -3.18 4.13
N ALA A 356 16.81 -4.07 4.90
CA ALA A 356 17.72 -3.71 6.00
C ALA A 356 19.16 -3.37 5.55
N PHE A 357 19.56 -3.78 4.35
CA PHE A 357 20.92 -3.58 3.83
C PHE A 357 20.87 -2.91 2.47
N SER A 358 21.76 -1.95 2.20
CA SER A 358 21.82 -1.25 0.92
C SER A 358 23.27 -0.81 0.65
N PRO A 359 24.13 -1.70 0.11
CA PRO A 359 25.55 -1.42 -0.06
C PRO A 359 25.83 -0.23 -0.99
N GLU A 360 24.90 0.09 -1.90
CA GLU A 360 24.99 1.20 -2.85
C GLU A 360 23.86 2.23 -2.66
N ALA A 361 23.41 2.42 -1.40
CA ALA A 361 22.33 3.36 -1.04
C ALA A 361 22.50 4.77 -1.63
N GLN A 362 23.75 5.19 -1.84
CA GLN A 362 24.06 6.50 -2.41
C GLN A 362 23.47 6.70 -3.81
N TRP A 363 23.38 5.66 -4.63
CA TRP A 363 22.74 5.72 -5.96
C TRP A 363 21.24 6.05 -5.86
N VAL A 364 20.57 5.43 -4.89
CA VAL A 364 19.16 5.65 -4.62
C VAL A 364 18.94 7.04 -4.03
N TYR A 365 19.80 7.50 -3.12
CA TYR A 365 19.73 8.87 -2.58
C TYR A 365 19.89 9.93 -3.66
N ASP A 366 20.77 9.71 -4.64
CA ASP A 366 20.92 10.63 -5.77
C ASP A 366 19.71 10.58 -6.71
N ALA A 367 19.03 9.44 -6.82
CA ALA A 367 17.74 9.32 -7.53
C ALA A 367 16.63 10.10 -6.83
N ILE A 368 16.54 10.00 -5.50
CA ILE A 368 15.56 10.71 -4.69
C ILE A 368 15.75 12.23 -4.80
N LYS A 369 16.99 12.71 -4.73
CA LYS A 369 17.31 14.13 -4.97
C LYS A 369 16.97 14.58 -6.40
N TYR A 370 17.19 13.69 -7.38
CA TYR A 370 16.78 13.98 -8.74
C TYR A 370 15.26 14.15 -8.85
N ALA A 371 14.49 13.23 -8.26
CA ALA A 371 13.03 13.34 -8.16
C ALA A 371 12.58 14.64 -7.47
N GLU A 372 13.25 15.05 -6.38
CA GLU A 372 12.97 16.33 -5.71
C GLU A 372 13.19 17.51 -6.64
N SER A 373 14.31 17.54 -7.37
CA SER A 373 14.65 18.61 -8.31
C SER A 373 13.66 18.73 -9.48
N LYS A 374 12.86 17.69 -9.71
CA LYS A 374 11.85 17.57 -10.76
C LYS A 374 10.42 17.64 -10.24
N ASP A 375 10.23 18.01 -8.96
CA ASP A 375 8.92 18.15 -8.33
C ASP A 375 8.12 16.83 -8.29
N VAL A 376 8.79 15.70 -8.05
CA VAL A 376 8.16 14.38 -7.94
C VAL A 376 8.10 13.96 -6.48
N LEU A 377 6.90 13.55 -6.01
CA LEU A 377 6.71 13.03 -4.65
C LEU A 377 7.02 11.53 -4.63
N ILE A 378 7.76 11.07 -3.64
CA ILE A 378 7.98 9.65 -3.37
C ILE A 378 7.18 9.27 -2.12
N VAL A 379 6.39 8.21 -2.21
CA VAL A 379 5.61 7.66 -1.10
C VAL A 379 6.17 6.29 -0.77
N HIS A 380 6.65 6.12 0.46
CA HIS A 380 7.40 4.93 0.87
C HIS A 380 6.72 4.22 2.04
N ALA A 381 6.69 2.89 2.00
CA ALA A 381 6.21 2.06 3.10
C ALA A 381 7.20 2.04 4.28
N ALA A 382 6.72 2.14 5.52
CA ALA A 382 7.60 2.16 6.69
C ALA A 382 8.28 0.80 7.00
N GLY A 383 7.77 -0.31 6.45
CA GLY A 383 8.22 -1.67 6.77
C GLY A 383 7.33 -2.36 7.82
N ASN A 384 7.52 -3.67 7.97
CA ASN A 384 6.54 -4.57 8.60
C ASN A 384 7.13 -5.38 9.78
N ASP A 385 8.15 -4.86 10.45
CA ASP A 385 8.91 -5.56 11.50
C ASP A 385 8.45 -5.20 12.92
N GLY A 386 7.55 -4.22 13.08
CA GLY A 386 7.14 -3.69 14.37
C GLY A 386 8.25 -2.91 15.09
N GLU A 387 9.17 -2.33 14.32
CA GLU A 387 10.38 -1.67 14.82
C GLU A 387 10.29 -0.14 14.82
N ASP A 388 11.08 0.47 15.71
CA ASP A 388 11.27 1.92 15.77
C ASP A 388 12.37 2.35 14.79
N LEU A 389 11.99 3.05 13.71
CA LEU A 389 12.90 3.56 12.67
C LEU A 389 13.75 4.74 13.15
N ASP A 390 13.49 5.30 14.33
CA ASP A 390 14.38 6.29 14.94
C ASP A 390 15.61 5.61 15.59
N ASP A 391 15.58 4.29 15.80
CA ASP A 391 16.75 3.51 16.20
C ASP A 391 17.62 3.18 14.97
N PRO A 392 18.89 3.62 14.92
CA PRO A 392 19.79 3.33 13.80
C PRO A 392 20.10 1.84 13.61
N GLU A 393 19.80 0.97 14.58
CA GLU A 393 19.91 -0.48 14.42
C GLU A 393 18.74 -1.11 13.65
N ASN A 394 17.69 -0.32 13.37
CA ASN A 394 16.51 -0.72 12.59
C ASN A 394 16.45 0.04 11.24
N PRO A 395 17.47 -0.08 10.37
CA PRO A 395 17.45 0.61 9.09
C PRO A 395 16.37 0.04 8.18
N ASN A 396 15.69 0.94 7.46
CA ASN A 396 14.84 0.60 6.34
C ASN A 396 15.27 1.44 5.14
N TYR A 397 15.60 0.80 4.02
CA TYR A 397 16.03 1.46 2.78
C TYR A 397 15.01 1.23 1.66
N PRO A 398 14.76 2.24 0.80
CA PRO A 398 15.34 3.57 0.83
C PRO A 398 14.81 4.44 1.98
N ASN A 399 15.60 5.41 2.40
CA ASN A 399 15.17 6.44 3.33
C ASN A 399 15.70 7.82 2.92
N ASP A 400 15.15 8.85 3.55
CA ASP A 400 15.51 10.24 3.30
C ASP A 400 16.35 10.88 4.41
N HIS A 401 16.81 10.10 5.39
CA HIS A 401 17.57 10.60 6.54
C HIS A 401 19.01 10.07 6.62
N ARG A 402 19.37 9.05 5.83
CA ARG A 402 20.65 8.29 5.88
C ARG A 402 20.83 7.61 7.22
N PHE A 403 21.16 8.40 8.24
CA PHE A 403 21.38 8.01 9.62
C PHE A 403 20.78 9.09 10.53
N GLY A 404 20.08 8.68 11.60
CA GLY A 404 19.43 9.60 12.53
C GLY A 404 18.15 10.20 11.98
N ASN A 405 17.86 11.46 12.35
CA ASN A 405 16.48 12.00 12.32
C ASN A 405 16.31 13.22 11.39
N SER A 406 17.30 13.50 10.52
CA SER A 406 17.28 14.69 9.65
C SER A 406 17.10 14.28 8.19
N GLU A 407 16.01 14.74 7.59
CA GLU A 407 15.75 14.54 6.16
C GLU A 407 16.75 15.35 5.30
N PHE A 408 17.28 14.74 4.23
CA PHE A 408 18.13 15.41 3.23
C PHE A 408 17.37 15.83 1.97
N VAL A 409 16.08 15.48 1.88
CA VAL A 409 15.12 15.93 0.86
C VAL A 409 13.76 16.22 1.52
N SER A 410 12.87 16.86 0.80
CA SER A 410 11.54 17.29 1.27
C SER A 410 10.37 16.67 0.49
N ASN A 411 10.67 15.73 -0.41
CA ASN A 411 9.71 15.09 -1.32
C ASN A 411 9.44 13.59 -1.02
N VAL A 412 9.92 13.04 0.09
CA VAL A 412 9.64 11.66 0.50
C VAL A 412 8.63 11.68 1.64
N ILE A 413 7.59 10.83 1.59
CA ILE A 413 6.66 10.63 2.71
C ILE A 413 6.65 9.16 3.12
N THR A 414 7.02 8.87 4.37
CA THR A 414 7.09 7.50 4.92
C THR A 414 5.81 7.16 5.69
N VAL A 415 5.20 6.01 5.38
CA VAL A 415 3.82 5.68 5.79
C VAL A 415 3.76 4.41 6.65
N GLY A 416 3.28 4.55 7.88
CA GLY A 416 2.90 3.45 8.77
C GLY A 416 1.48 2.93 8.52
N ALA A 417 1.17 1.75 9.02
CA ALA A 417 -0.09 1.04 8.77
C ALA A 417 -1.04 1.07 9.97
N LEU A 418 -2.33 1.29 9.67
CA LEU A 418 -3.44 1.18 10.61
C LEU A 418 -4.29 -0.06 10.34
N THR A 419 -5.01 -0.47 11.38
CA THR A 419 -6.12 -1.43 11.30
C THR A 419 -7.45 -0.70 11.17
N SER A 420 -8.53 -1.45 10.91
CA SER A 420 -9.89 -0.91 10.85
C SER A 420 -10.51 -0.63 12.23
N SER A 421 -9.80 -0.94 13.32
CA SER A 421 -10.21 -0.64 14.69
C SER A 421 -9.68 0.72 15.12
N TYR A 422 -10.53 1.59 15.67
CA TYR A 422 -10.09 2.82 16.32
C TYR A 422 -9.80 2.58 17.80
N GLY A 423 -8.78 3.23 18.37
CA GLY A 423 -8.42 3.09 19.79
C GLY A 423 -7.00 2.53 19.99
N SER A 424 -6.79 1.73 21.02
CA SER A 424 -5.46 1.23 21.39
C SER A 424 -4.85 0.28 20.36
N GLU A 425 -5.68 -0.45 19.63
CA GLU A 425 -5.27 -1.46 18.65
C GLU A 425 -5.30 -0.92 17.20
N MET A 426 -5.34 0.41 17.04
CA MET A 426 -5.47 1.01 15.71
C MET A 426 -4.19 0.97 14.88
N VAL A 427 -3.04 0.77 15.51
CA VAL A 427 -1.77 0.57 14.81
C VAL A 427 -1.65 -0.90 14.46
N ALA A 428 -1.36 -1.21 13.19
CA ALA A 428 -1.14 -2.59 12.79
C ALA A 428 0.07 -3.17 13.52
N THR A 429 -0.04 -4.41 14.01
CA THR A 429 0.97 -5.02 14.87
C THR A 429 2.33 -5.15 14.19
N PHE A 430 2.35 -5.27 12.87
CA PHE A 430 3.57 -5.31 12.07
C PHE A 430 4.14 -3.93 11.73
N SER A 431 3.38 -2.83 11.86
CA SER A 431 3.83 -1.54 11.34
C SER A 431 5.09 -1.07 12.06
N ASN A 432 6.13 -0.76 11.30
CA ASN A 432 7.21 0.08 11.79
C ASN A 432 6.66 1.48 12.15
N TYR A 433 7.31 2.12 13.11
CA TYR A 433 6.94 3.44 13.64
C TYR A 433 8.21 4.27 13.87
N GLY A 434 8.06 5.55 14.18
CA GLY A 434 9.19 6.41 14.51
C GLY A 434 8.77 7.86 14.59
N HIS A 435 9.14 8.57 15.66
CA HIS A 435 8.75 9.97 15.85
C HIS A 435 9.38 10.88 14.80
N ALA A 436 10.57 10.56 14.29
CA ALA A 436 11.22 11.34 13.25
C ALA A 436 11.07 10.73 11.86
N ASN A 437 11.18 9.40 11.74
CA ASN A 437 11.39 8.72 10.45
C ASN A 437 10.12 8.08 9.85
N VAL A 438 8.97 8.17 10.53
CA VAL A 438 7.64 7.88 9.95
C VAL A 438 6.82 9.17 9.91
N ASP A 439 6.28 9.56 8.76
CA ASP A 439 5.58 10.84 8.62
C ASP A 439 4.13 10.77 9.07
N VAL A 440 3.40 9.73 8.64
CA VAL A 440 1.95 9.59 8.81
C VAL A 440 1.57 8.12 8.90
N PHE A 441 0.34 7.86 9.36
CA PHE A 441 -0.29 6.54 9.33
C PHE A 441 -1.50 6.53 8.39
N ALA A 442 -1.71 5.42 7.68
CA ALA A 442 -2.85 5.22 6.79
C ALA A 442 -3.36 3.76 6.85
N PRO A 443 -4.58 3.47 6.35
CA PRO A 443 -5.11 2.12 6.26
C PRO A 443 -4.15 1.14 5.59
N GLY A 444 -3.75 0.07 6.28
CA GLY A 444 -2.76 -0.89 5.76
C GLY A 444 -2.98 -2.35 6.13
N ASP A 445 -3.81 -2.65 7.13
CA ASP A 445 -4.16 -4.04 7.49
C ASP A 445 -5.49 -4.49 6.88
N LYS A 446 -5.53 -5.71 6.34
CA LYS A 446 -6.70 -6.30 5.64
C LYS A 446 -7.32 -5.34 4.63
N ILE A 447 -6.53 -4.92 3.65
CA ILE A 447 -6.95 -4.07 2.53
C ILE A 447 -7.33 -4.94 1.35
N TYR A 448 -8.58 -4.84 0.92
CA TYR A 448 -9.09 -5.53 -0.27
C TYR A 448 -8.65 -4.78 -1.53
N SER A 449 -8.00 -5.47 -2.46
CA SER A 449 -7.58 -4.88 -3.74
C SER A 449 -7.42 -5.93 -4.83
N THR A 450 -7.07 -5.47 -6.04
CA THR A 450 -6.88 -6.25 -7.26
C THR A 450 -5.72 -7.24 -7.16
N MET A 451 -5.90 -8.44 -7.69
CA MET A 451 -4.90 -9.51 -7.79
C MET A 451 -4.78 -9.96 -9.25
N PRO A 452 -3.63 -10.51 -9.69
CA PRO A 452 -3.49 -10.99 -11.06
C PRO A 452 -4.61 -11.96 -11.48
N SER A 453 -4.95 -11.98 -12.76
CA SER A 453 -6.01 -12.83 -13.32
C SER A 453 -7.46 -12.41 -12.99
N ASN A 454 -7.70 -11.11 -12.80
CA ASN A 454 -9.02 -10.53 -12.45
C ASN A 454 -9.57 -11.03 -11.11
N ASP A 455 -8.69 -11.27 -10.15
CA ASP A 455 -9.08 -11.68 -8.81
C ASP A 455 -8.90 -10.53 -7.82
N TYR A 456 -9.35 -10.71 -6.57
CA TYR A 456 -9.30 -9.67 -5.54
C TYR A 456 -9.17 -10.29 -4.16
N GLU A 457 -8.24 -9.78 -3.36
CA GLU A 457 -7.93 -10.36 -2.06
C GLU A 457 -7.54 -9.32 -1.02
N PHE A 458 -7.64 -9.71 0.26
CA PHE A 458 -7.17 -8.92 1.39
C PHE A 458 -5.67 -9.14 1.59
N GLN A 459 -4.89 -8.05 1.63
CA GLN A 459 -3.49 -8.08 2.06
C GLN A 459 -3.26 -7.11 3.22
N GLY A 460 -2.24 -7.37 4.03
CA GLY A 460 -1.84 -6.54 5.15
C GLY A 460 -0.37 -6.12 5.04
N GLY A 461 -0.10 -4.83 5.18
CA GLY A 461 1.25 -4.29 5.13
C GLY A 461 1.26 -2.76 5.09
N THR A 462 2.38 -2.16 5.49
CA THR A 462 2.68 -0.76 5.15
C THR A 462 2.72 -0.55 3.63
N SER A 463 2.96 -1.63 2.87
CA SER A 463 2.82 -1.71 1.42
C SER A 463 1.42 -1.43 0.89
N MET A 464 0.37 -1.53 1.71
CA MET A 464 -1.00 -1.14 1.36
C MET A 464 -1.33 0.29 1.86
N ALA A 465 -0.66 0.74 2.92
CA ALA A 465 -0.79 2.10 3.44
C ALA A 465 -0.13 3.14 2.53
N ALA A 466 1.07 2.87 2.02
CA ALA A 466 1.78 3.72 1.06
C ALA A 466 0.93 4.06 -0.19
N PRO A 467 0.35 3.10 -0.95
CA PRO A 467 -0.47 3.41 -2.12
C PRO A 467 -1.76 4.15 -1.77
N ALA A 468 -2.33 3.91 -0.58
CA ALA A 468 -3.45 4.71 -0.08
C ALA A 468 -3.07 6.20 0.02
N VAL A 469 -1.89 6.52 0.54
CA VAL A 469 -1.36 7.89 0.62
C VAL A 469 -0.97 8.43 -0.76
N ALA A 470 -0.40 7.61 -1.64
CA ALA A 470 -0.12 7.99 -3.03
C ALA A 470 -1.41 8.38 -3.78
N GLY A 471 -2.51 7.67 -3.54
CA GLY A 471 -3.83 8.04 -4.04
C GLY A 471 -4.33 9.39 -3.50
N VAL A 472 -4.14 9.68 -2.20
CA VAL A 472 -4.48 11.00 -1.63
C VAL A 472 -3.62 12.11 -2.25
N ALA A 473 -2.32 11.86 -2.44
CA ALA A 473 -1.43 12.79 -3.13
C ALA A 473 -1.87 13.03 -4.58
N ALA A 474 -2.29 11.99 -5.30
CA ALA A 474 -2.80 12.09 -6.67
C ALA A 474 -4.09 12.92 -6.73
N LEU A 475 -5.02 12.74 -5.79
CA LEU A 475 -6.19 13.61 -5.66
C LEU A 475 -5.80 15.08 -5.47
N ILE A 476 -4.85 15.37 -4.58
CA ILE A 476 -4.38 16.74 -4.36
C ILE A 476 -3.79 17.32 -5.65
N ARG A 477 -2.87 16.63 -6.32
CA ARG A 477 -2.24 17.12 -7.57
C ARG A 477 -3.24 17.21 -8.72
N SER A 478 -4.23 16.34 -8.79
CA SER A 478 -5.25 16.35 -9.83
C SER A 478 -6.12 17.62 -9.76
N TYR A 479 -6.57 17.99 -8.56
CA TYR A 479 -7.46 19.16 -8.39
C TYR A 479 -6.71 20.47 -8.10
N TYR A 480 -5.44 20.41 -7.68
CA TYR A 480 -4.60 21.57 -7.34
C TYR A 480 -3.19 21.43 -7.95
N PRO A 481 -3.06 21.39 -9.29
CA PRO A 481 -1.83 21.02 -9.99
C PRO A 481 -0.66 22.02 -9.86
N SER A 482 -0.87 23.17 -9.22
CA SER A 482 0.18 24.14 -8.94
C SER A 482 0.93 23.89 -7.63
N LEU A 483 0.50 22.89 -6.84
CA LEU A 483 1.14 22.53 -5.59
C LEU A 483 2.34 21.64 -5.85
N SER A 484 3.50 21.99 -5.28
CA SER A 484 4.73 21.21 -5.39
C SER A 484 4.70 19.95 -4.53
N ALA A 485 5.57 18.98 -4.82
CA ALA A 485 5.71 17.75 -4.04
C ALA A 485 5.93 18.03 -2.53
N PRO A 486 6.83 18.94 -2.10
CA PRO A 486 6.94 19.30 -0.68
C PRO A 486 5.67 19.93 -0.10
N GLN A 487 4.91 20.70 -0.88
CA GLN A 487 3.63 21.24 -0.42
C GLN A 487 2.60 20.14 -0.25
N VAL A 488 2.55 19.16 -1.15
CA VAL A 488 1.66 17.99 -1.05
C VAL A 488 1.99 17.15 0.18
N LYS A 489 3.28 16.81 0.42
CA LYS A 489 3.74 16.12 1.66
C LYS A 489 3.22 16.85 2.90
N ASN A 490 3.50 18.15 3.00
CA ASN A 490 3.11 18.95 4.16
C ASN A 490 1.60 19.09 4.31
N ILE A 491 0.82 19.17 3.21
CA ILE A 491 -0.64 19.18 3.28
C ILE A 491 -1.15 17.88 3.90
N ILE A 492 -0.66 16.73 3.47
CA ILE A 492 -1.06 15.42 4.00
C ILE A 492 -0.74 15.35 5.50
N MET A 493 0.49 15.70 5.89
CA MET A 493 0.92 15.70 7.29
C MET A 493 0.14 16.68 8.17
N GLN A 494 -0.15 17.89 7.68
CA GLN A 494 -0.82 18.92 8.48
C GLN A 494 -2.34 18.74 8.55
N SER A 495 -2.97 18.11 7.57
CA SER A 495 -4.43 17.97 7.51
C SER A 495 -5.00 16.68 8.12
N GLY A 496 -4.14 15.71 8.43
CA GLY A 496 -4.56 14.44 9.04
C GLY A 496 -5.23 14.58 10.41
N LEU A 497 -5.93 13.52 10.82
CA LEU A 497 -6.64 13.44 12.09
C LEU A 497 -5.68 13.09 13.23
N LYS A 498 -5.71 13.88 14.31
CA LYS A 498 -4.95 13.63 15.53
C LYS A 498 -5.80 12.86 16.54
N SER A 499 -5.24 11.84 17.15
CA SER A 499 -5.86 11.10 18.26
C SER A 499 -5.10 11.34 19.56
N LYS A 500 -5.82 11.48 20.68
CA LYS A 500 -5.24 11.42 22.04
C LYS A 500 -5.19 10.01 22.62
N ALA A 501 -5.63 9.00 21.87
CA ALA A 501 -5.63 7.63 22.34
C ALA A 501 -4.21 7.15 22.69
N SER A 502 -4.11 6.36 23.75
CA SER A 502 -2.97 5.46 23.92
C SER A 502 -3.06 4.39 22.85
N VAL A 503 -1.93 4.02 22.26
CA VAL A 503 -1.82 3.01 21.20
C VAL A 503 -0.77 1.97 21.57
N ILE A 504 -1.02 0.75 21.15
CA ILE A 504 -0.09 -0.38 21.25
C ILE A 504 0.67 -0.44 19.91
N VAL A 505 2.00 -0.50 19.97
CA VAL A 505 2.86 -0.70 18.80
C VAL A 505 3.48 -2.11 18.87
N ALA A 506 3.84 -2.67 17.72
CA ALA A 506 4.44 -4.01 17.62
C ALA A 506 3.59 -5.15 18.21
N GLY A 507 2.29 -4.93 18.47
CA GLY A 507 1.44 -5.87 19.21
C GLY A 507 1.86 -6.11 20.68
N ASP A 508 2.73 -5.28 21.24
CA ASP A 508 3.28 -5.43 22.59
C ASP A 508 2.69 -4.37 23.53
N GLU A 509 1.80 -4.79 24.44
CA GLU A 509 1.17 -3.90 25.42
C GLU A 509 2.20 -3.12 26.27
N SER A 510 3.39 -3.68 26.49
CA SER A 510 4.46 -3.01 27.24
C SER A 510 5.07 -1.83 26.49
N LYS A 511 4.92 -1.79 25.16
CA LYS A 511 5.33 -0.68 24.28
C LYS A 511 4.21 0.35 24.07
N SER A 512 3.13 0.30 24.87
CA SER A 512 2.04 1.29 24.78
C SER A 512 2.56 2.73 24.89
N THR A 513 2.13 3.59 23.97
CA THR A 513 2.54 4.99 23.88
C THR A 513 1.39 5.87 23.39
N THR A 514 1.65 7.16 23.13
CA THR A 514 0.65 8.05 22.53
C THR A 514 0.84 8.15 21.02
N PHE A 515 -0.26 8.29 20.29
CA PHE A 515 -0.21 8.30 18.82
C PHE A 515 0.64 9.42 18.22
N ASP A 516 0.82 10.53 18.94
CA ASP A 516 1.70 11.63 18.52
C ASP A 516 3.20 11.36 18.66
N LYS A 517 3.57 10.23 19.27
CA LYS A 517 4.98 9.81 19.44
C LYS A 517 5.45 8.76 18.45
N ILE A 518 4.55 8.24 17.61
CA ILE A 518 4.88 7.12 16.70
C ILE A 518 5.04 7.58 15.24
N SER A 519 4.79 8.86 14.96
CA SER A 519 5.06 9.52 13.68
C SER A 519 5.38 11.00 13.88
N LYS A 520 6.06 11.62 12.92
CA LYS A 520 6.39 13.04 12.87
C LYS A 520 5.15 13.94 12.91
N SER A 521 4.08 13.56 12.20
CA SER A 521 2.84 14.34 12.22
C SER A 521 1.93 14.00 13.40
N GLY A 522 2.06 12.80 13.97
CA GLY A 522 1.13 12.26 14.95
C GLY A 522 -0.30 12.11 14.41
N LYS A 523 -0.46 11.84 13.12
CA LYS A 523 -1.74 11.93 12.41
C LYS A 523 -2.04 10.75 11.49
N MET A 524 -3.33 10.43 11.41
CA MET A 524 -3.92 9.53 10.43
C MET A 524 -4.28 10.33 9.18
N VAL A 525 -3.92 9.83 7.99
CA VAL A 525 -4.20 10.53 6.73
C VAL A 525 -5.71 10.72 6.52
N ASN A 526 -6.11 11.91 6.05
CA ASN A 526 -7.51 12.25 5.79
C ASN A 526 -7.65 13.04 4.48
N ALA A 527 -8.17 12.40 3.43
CA ALA A 527 -8.32 12.98 2.10
C ALA A 527 -9.26 14.19 2.09
N TYR A 528 -10.33 14.16 2.89
CA TYR A 528 -11.29 15.26 2.98
C TYR A 528 -10.63 16.54 3.50
N ASN A 529 -9.95 16.47 4.64
CA ASN A 529 -9.22 17.59 5.22
C ASN A 529 -8.08 18.05 4.29
N ALA A 530 -7.36 17.11 3.67
CA ALA A 530 -6.27 17.41 2.76
C ALA A 530 -6.72 18.27 1.57
N LEU A 531 -7.86 17.94 0.95
CA LEU A 531 -8.40 18.74 -0.16
C LEU A 531 -8.90 20.12 0.26
N ILE A 532 -9.37 20.29 1.51
CA ILE A 532 -9.73 21.60 2.06
C ILE A 532 -8.48 22.46 2.22
N LEU A 533 -7.44 21.91 2.85
CA LEU A 533 -6.18 22.62 3.07
C LEU A 533 -5.51 22.96 1.73
N ALA A 534 -5.45 22.02 0.79
CA ALA A 534 -4.92 22.23 -0.56
C ALA A 534 -5.64 23.38 -1.31
N ASN A 535 -6.97 23.47 -1.21
CA ASN A 535 -7.73 24.59 -1.78
C ASN A 535 -7.35 25.94 -1.15
N ASN A 536 -7.07 25.98 0.15
CA ASN A 536 -6.70 27.22 0.83
C ASN A 536 -5.26 27.64 0.49
N ILE A 537 -4.31 26.70 0.44
CA ILE A 537 -2.92 26.96 0.04
C ILE A 537 -2.87 27.41 -1.43
N SER A 538 -3.52 26.68 -2.35
CA SER A 538 -3.52 27.02 -3.79
C SER A 538 -4.14 28.38 -4.11
N LYS A 539 -5.01 28.91 -3.23
CA LYS A 539 -5.60 30.26 -3.34
C LYS A 539 -4.85 31.33 -2.57
N GLY A 540 -3.72 31.01 -1.94
CA GLY A 540 -2.95 31.92 -1.09
C GLY A 540 -3.71 32.39 0.16
N LYS A 541 -4.73 31.65 0.61
CA LYS A 541 -5.53 31.97 1.81
C LYS A 541 -4.86 31.52 3.10
N MET A 542 -3.97 30.54 3.01
CA MET A 542 -3.16 30.03 4.10
C MET A 542 -1.74 29.81 3.59
N THR A 543 -0.78 29.79 4.50
CA THR A 543 0.59 29.32 4.26
C THR A 543 0.78 28.04 5.06
N LEU A 544 1.51 27.08 4.50
CA LEU A 544 1.93 25.91 5.27
C LEU A 544 2.87 26.39 6.36
N GLU A 545 2.70 25.88 7.58
CA GLU A 545 3.71 26.09 8.61
C GLU A 545 5.00 25.42 8.13
N SER A 546 6.13 26.14 8.19
CA SER A 546 7.42 25.52 7.99
C SER A 546 7.62 24.55 9.15
N ASN A 547 7.54 23.24 8.89
CA ASN A 547 7.83 22.18 9.87
C ASN A 547 9.32 22.12 10.28
N SER A 548 10.05 23.24 10.18
CA SER A 548 11.39 23.41 10.71
C SER A 548 11.32 23.93 12.14
N LYS A 549 10.98 23.05 13.09
CA LYS A 549 11.40 23.20 14.49
C LYS A 549 11.76 21.87 15.10
#